data_AF-A0A8T5MB70-F1
#
_entry.id   AF-A0A8T5MB70-F1
#
_cell.length_a   1.000
_cell.length_b   1.000
_cell.length_c   1.000
_cell.angle_alpha   90.00
_cell.angle_beta   90.00
_cell.angle_gamma   90.00
#
_symmetry.space_group_name_H-M   'P 1'
#
loop_
_entity.id
_entity.type
_entity.pdbx_description
1 polymer ?
#
loop_
_entity_poly.entity_id
_entity_poly.type
_entity_poly.pdbx_seq_one_letter_code
_entity_poly.pdbx_strand_id
1 'polypeptide(L)' 'MIEFRSKLKRWGRSFGVVVPMEELRKFDIDENTIVEITITKEESPLRETFGTAKFKKTTKEMLEESDKEAWDE' A
#
# COMPACT_ATOMS: atom_id res chain seq x y z
N MET A 1 -1.35 23.28 8.29
CA MET A 1 -1.02 22.09 7.49
C MET A 1 -2.31 21.35 7.25
N ILE A 2 -2.65 21.05 6.00
CA ILE A 2 -3.88 20.34 5.63
C ILE A 2 -3.47 18.90 5.29
N GLU A 3 -4.04 17.92 5.98
CA GLU A 3 -3.74 16.51 5.77
C GLU A 3 -5.01 15.78 5.33
N PHE A 4 -4.95 15.09 4.20
CA PHE A 4 -6.05 14.26 3.72
C PHE A 4 -5.49 13.03 3.03
N ARG A 5 -6.27 11.94 3.05
CA ARG A 5 -5.92 10.69 2.39
C ARG A 5 -6.69 10.57 1.09
N SER A 6 -5.98 10.42 -0.02
CA SER A 6 -6.59 10.26 -1.34
C SER A 6 -5.81 9.27 -2.19
N LYS A 7 -6.49 8.69 -3.17
CA LYS A 7 -5.88 7.74 -4.12
C LYS A 7 -5.31 8.53 -5.29
N LEU A 8 -4.04 8.28 -5.61
CA LEU A 8 -3.44 8.79 -6.83
C LEU A 8 -4.18 8.26 -8.06
N LYS A 9 -4.48 9.16 -9.00
CA LYS A 9 -5.09 8.83 -10.29
C LYS A 9 -4.16 9.24 -11.42
N ARG A 10 -4.15 8.46 -12.49
CA ARG A 10 -3.41 8.82 -13.70
C ARG A 10 -4.19 9.90 -14.45
N TRP A 11 -3.50 10.97 -14.83
CA TRP A 11 -4.01 12.03 -15.69
C TRP A 11 -3.06 12.18 -16.86
N GLY A 12 -3.39 11.54 -17.98
CA GLY A 12 -2.52 11.49 -19.16
C GLY A 12 -1.16 10.87 -18.87
N ARG A 13 -0.10 11.69 -18.92
CA ARG A 13 1.30 11.30 -18.64
C ARG A 13 1.74 11.61 -17.20
N SER A 14 0.84 12.08 -16.35
CA SER A 14 1.12 12.48 -14.97
C SER A 14 0.24 11.71 -13.98
N PHE A 15 0.58 11.81 -12.69
CA PHE A 15 -0.33 11.45 -11.60
C PHE A 15 -0.91 12.71 -10.98
N GLY A 16 -2.19 12.65 -10.62
CA GLY A 16 -2.89 13.68 -9.86
C GLY A 16 -3.44 13.11 -8.56
N VAL A 17 -3.57 13.97 -7.56
CA VAL A 17 -4.26 13.70 -6.31
C VAL A 17 -5.59 14.47 -6.33
N VAL A 18 -6.69 13.82 -5.98
CA VAL A 18 -7.99 14.49 -5.86
C VAL A 18 -8.12 15.00 -4.44
N VAL A 19 -8.29 16.31 -4.29
CA VAL A 19 -8.47 16.98 -3.00
C VAL A 19 -9.94 17.38 -2.84
N PRO A 20 -10.58 17.11 -1.69
CA PRO A 20 -11.94 17.59 -1.43
C PRO A 20 -12.02 19.12 -1.43
N MET A 21 -12.91 19.69 -2.24
CA MET A 21 -13.08 21.15 -2.33
C MET A 21 -13.51 21.77 -0.99
N GLU A 22 -14.32 21.05 -0.21
CA GLU A 22 -14.81 21.52 1.09
C GLU A 22 -13.67 21.78 2.08
N GLU A 23 -12.62 20.96 2.03
CA GLU A 23 -11.45 21.13 2.88
C GLU A 23 -10.61 22.33 2.43
N LEU A 24 -10.45 22.53 1.11
CA LEU A 24 -9.67 23.65 0.56
C LEU A 24 -10.35 25.01 0.77
N ARG A 25 -11.67 25.08 0.62
CA ARG A 25 -12.43 26.33 0.80
C ARG A 25 -12.34 26.90 2.21
N LYS A 26 -12.15 26.07 3.24
CA LYS A 26 -11.95 26.52 4.63
C LYS A 26 -10.66 27.35 4.80
N PHE A 27 -9.72 27.21 3.86
CA PHE A 27 -8.43 27.88 3.87
C PHE A 27 -8.27 28.88 2.71
N ASP A 28 -9.37 29.23 2.03
CA ASP A 28 -9.38 30.17 0.90
C ASP A 28 -8.46 29.74 -0.27
N ILE A 29 -8.31 28.42 -0.47
CA ILE A 29 -7.51 27.86 -1.56
C ILE A 29 -8.41 27.61 -2.77
N ASP A 30 -8.10 28.28 -3.88
CA ASP A 30 -8.79 28.15 -5.17
C ASP A 30 -8.00 27.36 -6.22
N GLU A 31 -8.57 27.21 -7.40
CA GLU A 31 -8.02 26.42 -8.52
C GLU A 31 -6.69 26.97 -9.07
N ASN A 32 -6.43 28.26 -8.89
CA ASN A 32 -5.24 28.94 -9.39
C ASN A 32 -4.15 29.07 -8.32
N THR A 33 -4.43 28.66 -7.09
CA THR A 33 -3.46 28.72 -6.00
C THR A 33 -2.37 27.66 -6.22
N ILE A 34 -1.11 28.10 -6.22
CA ILE A 34 0.04 27.20 -6.23
C ILE A 34 0.21 26.64 -4.81
N VAL A 35 0.26 25.32 -4.71
CA VAL A 35 0.42 24.61 -3.43
C VAL A 35 1.64 23.70 -3.46
N GLU A 36 2.31 23.57 -2.31
CA GLU A 36 3.32 22.54 -2.08
C GLU A 36 2.65 21.29 -1.50
N ILE A 37 3.00 20.10 -2.01
CA ILE A 37 2.38 18.83 -1.61
C ILE A 37 3.46 17.88 -1.10
N THR A 38 3.31 17.41 0.13
CA THR A 38 4.10 16.29 0.67
C THR A 38 3.34 14.99 0.45
N ILE A 39 4.01 13.97 -0.10
CA ILE A 39 3.40 12.67 -0.42
C ILE A 39 4.05 11.58 0.44
N THR A 40 3.22 10.89 1.24
CA THR A 40 3.63 9.71 2.00
C THR A 40 2.94 8.48 1.45
N LYS A 41 3.71 7.44 1.11
CA LYS A 41 3.18 6.16 0.66
C LYS A 41 2.77 5.33 1.88
N GLU A 42 1.54 4.82 1.88
CA GLU A 42 1.15 3.85 2.90
C GLU A 42 1.81 2.49 2.62
N GLU A 43 2.57 2.00 3.61
CA GLU A 43 3.11 0.65 3.60
C GLU A 43 2.16 -0.27 4.37
N SER A 44 1.67 -1.34 3.73
CA SER A 44 0.89 -2.37 4.41
C SER A 44 1.84 -3.49 4.87
N PRO A 45 2.12 -3.62 6.18
CA PRO A 45 3.03 -4.65 6.70
C PRO A 45 2.56 -6.10 6.41
N LEU A 46 1.27 -6.27 6.11
CA LEU A 46 0.69 -7.57 5.76
C LEU A 46 1.11 -8.06 4.35
N ARG A 47 1.38 -7.19 3.37
CA ARG A 47 1.74 -7.68 2.02
C ARG A 47 3.14 -8.30 1.97
N GLU A 48 4.04 -7.83 2.82
CA GLU A 48 5.42 -8.32 2.88
C GLU A 48 5.51 -9.66 3.62
N THR A 49 4.77 -9.81 4.72
CA THR A 49 4.73 -11.05 5.52
C THR A 49 4.08 -12.22 4.77
N PHE A 50 3.01 -11.99 4.00
CA PHE A 50 2.38 -13.05 3.18
C PHE A 50 3.24 -13.49 1.99
N GLY A 51 4.15 -12.65 1.49
CA GLY A 51 5.14 -13.01 0.48
C GLY A 51 6.27 -13.86 1.08
N THR A 52 6.88 -13.40 2.17
CA THR A 52 7.99 -14.10 2.83
C THR A 52 7.58 -15.44 3.44
N ALA A 53 6.36 -15.59 3.97
CA ALA A 53 5.90 -16.87 4.51
C ALA A 53 5.72 -17.95 3.43
N LYS A 54 5.29 -17.59 2.22
CA LYS A 54 5.20 -18.52 1.07
C LYS A 54 6.58 -18.97 0.54
N PHE A 55 7.61 -18.16 0.76
CA PHE A 55 8.99 -18.51 0.36
C PHE A 55 9.74 -19.36 1.38
N LYS A 56 9.26 -19.44 2.64
CA LYS A 56 10.03 -20.08 3.71
C LYS A 56 9.84 -21.60 3.83
N LYS A 57 8.81 -22.17 3.21
CA LYS A 57 8.70 -23.62 2.96
C LYS A 57 7.92 -23.80 1.66
N THR A 58 8.53 -24.42 0.66
CA THR A 58 7.74 -24.91 -0.48
C THR A 58 6.80 -26.01 0.03
N THR A 59 5.59 -26.13 -0.53
CA THR A 59 4.62 -27.18 -0.18
C THR A 59 5.23 -28.59 -0.26
N LYS A 60 6.28 -28.75 -1.08
CA LYS A 60 7.08 -29.97 -1.20
C LYS A 60 7.89 -30.30 0.06
N GLU A 61 8.51 -29.31 0.70
CA GLU A 61 9.27 -29.51 1.95
C GLU A 61 8.34 -29.85 3.12
N MET A 62 7.12 -29.29 3.16
CA MET A 62 6.11 -29.65 4.17
C MET A 62 5.59 -31.09 4.00
N LEU A 63 5.46 -31.57 2.75
CA LEU A 63 5.09 -32.96 2.47
C LEU A 63 6.22 -33.93 2.86
N GLU A 64 7.48 -33.60 2.56
CA GLU A 64 8.63 -34.44 2.91
C GLU A 64 8.84 -34.56 4.42
N GLU A 65 8.58 -33.50 5.21
CA GLU A 65 8.61 -33.58 6.68
C GLU A 65 7.47 -34.45 7.24
N SER A 66 6.27 -34.35 6.67
CA SER A 66 5.10 -35.14 7.12
C SER A 66 5.27 -36.63 6.83
N ASP A 67 5.84 -36.98 5.68
CA ASP A 67 6.16 -38.38 5.36
C ASP A 67 7.23 -38.89 6.34
N LYS A 68 8.29 -38.13 6.63
CA LYS A 68 9.36 -38.57 7.53
C LYS A 68 8.88 -38.84 8.96
N GLU A 69 7.99 -38.01 9.49
CA GLU A 69 7.38 -38.24 10.83
C GLU A 69 6.46 -39.47 10.85
N ALA A 70 5.85 -39.85 9.73
CA ALA A 70 4.97 -41.02 9.65
C ALA A 70 5.70 -42.37 9.56
N TRP A 71 7.02 -42.37 9.34
CA TRP A 71 7.85 -43.60 9.28
C TRP A 71 8.69 -43.83 10.55
N ASP A 72 8.61 -42.95 11.54
CA ASP A 72 9.30 -43.05 12.84
C ASP A 72 8.34 -43.42 14.02
N GLU A 73 7.24 -44.12 13.71
CA GLU A 73 6.39 -44.89 14.66
C GLU A 73 6.38 -46.40 14.34
#